data_AF-A0A455U4W1-F1
#
_entry.id   AF-A0A455U4W1-F1
#
_cell.length_a   1.000
_cell.length_b   1.000
_cell.length_c   1.000
_cell.angle_alpha   90.00
_cell.angle_beta   90.00
_cell.angle_gamma   90.00
#
_symmetry.space_group_name_H-M   'P 1'
#
loop_
_entity.id
_entity.type
_entity.pdbx_description
1 polymer ?
#
loop_
_entity_poly.entity_id
_entity_poly.type
_entity_poly.pdbx_seq_one_letter_code
_entity_poly.pdbx_strand_id
1 'polypeptide(L)' 'MITAAFEAGAQAFVSGEISERTTHLAREMGIHYIAAGHHATERYGVQALGEWLSDEYDVEHRFVDIDNPA' A
#
# COMPACT_ATOMS: atom_id res chain seq x y z
N MET A 1 -11.40 5.24 -2.12
CA MET A 1 -10.82 5.00 -0.78
C MET A 1 -10.49 6.28 -0.04
N ILE A 2 -9.87 7.29 -0.67
CA ILE A 2 -9.53 8.56 0.01
C ILE A 2 -10.72 9.27 0.70
N THR A 3 -11.91 9.27 0.09
CA THR A 3 -13.13 9.83 0.70
C THR A 3 -13.53 9.08 1.97
N ALA A 4 -13.56 7.75 1.93
CA ALA A 4 -13.90 6.94 3.10
C ALA A 4 -12.87 7.12 4.24
N ALA A 5 -11.58 7.29 3.90
CA ALA A 5 -10.55 7.59 4.90
C ALA A 5 -10.79 8.95 5.57
N PHE A 6 -11.12 9.98 4.79
CA PHE A 6 -11.49 11.30 5.31
C PHE A 6 -12.75 11.24 6.19
N GLU A 7 -13.80 10.56 5.74
CA GLU A 7 -15.04 10.36 6.50
C GLU A 7 -14.81 9.60 7.81
N ALA A 8 -13.82 8.71 7.85
CA ALA A 8 -13.38 8.01 9.06
C ALA A 8 -12.50 8.89 9.99
N GLY A 9 -12.25 10.15 9.64
CA GLY A 9 -11.46 11.10 10.43
C GLY A 9 -9.94 11.01 10.22
N ALA A 10 -9.48 10.34 9.16
CA ALA A 10 -8.05 10.26 8.85
C ALA A 10 -7.50 11.61 8.38
N GLN A 11 -6.27 11.92 8.81
CA GLN A 11 -5.53 13.13 8.41
C GLN A 11 -4.65 12.91 7.17
N ALA A 12 -4.36 11.64 6.86
CA ALA A 12 -3.58 11.23 5.72
C ALA A 12 -4.12 9.92 5.13
N PHE A 13 -3.99 9.77 3.82
CA PHE A 13 -4.27 8.54 3.08
C PHE A 13 -3.02 8.14 2.28
N VAL A 14 -2.47 6.96 2.58
CA VAL A 14 -1.28 6.39 1.93
C VAL A 14 -1.73 5.25 1.02
N SER A 15 -1.24 5.24 -0.23
CA SER A 15 -1.58 4.23 -1.23
C SER A 15 -0.44 4.06 -2.22
N GLY A 16 -0.50 3.03 -3.07
CA GLY A 16 0.49 2.82 -4.13
C GLY A 16 0.39 3.84 -5.26
N GLU A 17 -0.69 3.76 -6.05
CA GLU A 17 -0.86 4.56 -7.28
C GLU A 17 -1.65 5.85 -7.07
N ILE A 18 -1.25 6.90 -7.80
CA ILE A 18 -1.97 8.19 -7.89
C ILE A 18 -2.80 8.29 -9.16
N SER A 19 -3.89 9.04 -9.09
CA SER A 19 -4.64 9.51 -10.25
C SER A 19 -4.96 11.00 -10.13
N GLU A 20 -5.33 11.64 -11.24
CA GLU A 20 -5.75 13.05 -11.27
C GLU A 20 -6.87 13.31 -10.26
N ARG A 21 -7.92 12.49 -10.27
CA ARG A 21 -9.06 12.60 -9.35
C ARG A 21 -8.61 12.55 -7.88
N THR A 22 -7.69 11.65 -7.54
CA THR A 22 -7.18 11.52 -6.16
C THR A 22 -6.51 12.81 -5.69
N THR A 23 -5.80 13.50 -6.59
CA THR A 23 -5.15 14.78 -6.30
C THR A 23 -6.15 15.88 -6.00
N HIS A 24 -7.21 16.00 -6.80
CA HIS A 24 -8.27 16.99 -6.58
C HIS A 24 -9.01 16.74 -5.28
N LEU A 25 -9.44 15.49 -5.05
CA LEU A 25 -10.11 15.08 -3.82
C LEU A 25 -9.27 15.38 -2.57
N ALA A 26 -7.98 15.07 -2.58
CA ALA A 26 -7.09 15.36 -1.46
C ALA A 26 -7.05 16.85 -1.11
N ARG A 27 -6.95 17.72 -2.13
CA ARG A 27 -6.91 19.18 -1.96
C ARG A 27 -8.24 19.75 -1.48
N GLU A 28 -9.34 19.28 -2.07
CA GLU A 28 -10.70 19.75 -1.74
C GLU A 28 -11.12 19.35 -0.32
N MET A 29 -10.78 18.12 0.10
CA MET A 29 -11.12 17.63 1.45
C MET A 29 -10.10 18.05 2.51
N GLY A 30 -8.92 18.53 2.12
CA GLY A 30 -7.84 18.90 3.05
C GLY A 30 -7.17 17.70 3.73
N ILE A 31 -7.16 16.53 3.09
CA ILE A 31 -6.48 15.32 3.57
C ILE A 31 -5.13 15.16 2.85
N HIS A 32 -4.07 14.81 3.58
CA HIS A 32 -2.79 14.52 2.96
C HIS A 32 -2.86 13.21 2.16
N TYR A 33 -2.34 13.22 0.94
CA TYR A 33 -2.25 12.01 0.12
C TYR A 33 -0.79 11.68 -0.20
N ILE A 34 -0.40 10.43 0.01
CA ILE A 34 0.95 9.92 -0.27
C ILE A 34 0.85 8.74 -1.24
N ALA A 35 1.38 8.93 -2.45
CA ALA A 35 1.60 7.87 -3.42
C ALA A 35 2.99 7.26 -3.18
N ALA A 36 3.02 6.06 -2.61
CA ALA A 36 4.23 5.39 -2.16
C ALA A 36 4.70 4.28 -3.10
N GLY A 37 4.10 4.15 -4.30
CA GLY A 37 4.43 3.13 -5.31
C GLY A 37 3.65 1.84 -5.10
N HIS A 38 3.09 1.27 -6.18
CA HIS A 38 2.28 0.05 -6.10
C HIS A 38 3.14 -1.12 -5.65
N HIS A 39 4.25 -1.35 -6.36
CA HIS A 39 5.20 -2.42 -6.02
C HIS A 39 5.76 -2.27 -4.61
N ALA A 40 6.19 -1.05 -4.29
CA ALA A 40 6.82 -0.75 -3.02
C ALA A 40 5.90 -0.96 -1.81
N THR A 41 4.58 -0.75 -1.96
CA THR A 41 3.62 -0.93 -0.86
C THR A 41 3.06 -2.34 -0.73
N GLU A 42 3.13 -3.17 -1.77
CA GLU A 42 2.51 -4.50 -1.78
C GLU A 42 3.48 -5.66 -1.52
N ARG A 43 4.79 -5.44 -1.58
CA ARG A 43 5.79 -6.50 -1.36
C ARG A 43 5.77 -7.12 0.05
N TYR A 44 5.31 -6.38 1.05
CA TYR A 44 5.38 -6.82 2.45
C TYR A 44 4.38 -7.93 2.79
N GLY A 45 3.24 -7.99 2.10
CA GLY A 45 2.21 -9.00 2.35
C GLY A 45 2.70 -10.41 1.99
N VAL A 46 3.31 -10.56 0.81
CA VAL A 46 3.84 -11.86 0.38
C VAL A 46 5.07 -12.29 1.17
N GLN A 47 5.89 -11.34 1.65
CA GLN A 47 7.00 -11.62 2.57
C GLN A 47 6.46 -12.23 3.88
N ALA A 48 5.51 -11.55 4.52
CA ALA A 48 4.90 -12.01 5.76
C ALA A 48 4.18 -13.36 5.60
N LEU A 49 3.54 -13.59 4.44
CA LEU A 49 2.93 -14.89 4.13
C LEU A 49 3.98 -16.00 4.03
N GLY A 50 5.11 -15.73 3.38
CA GLY A 50 6.22 -16.67 3.31
C GLY A 50 6.74 -17.05 4.69
N GLU A 51 7.02 -16.04 5.53
CA GLU A 51 7.46 -16.22 6.91
C GLU A 51 6.47 -17.07 7.70
N TRP A 52 5.17 -16.74 7.62
CA TRP A 52 4.12 -17.50 8.29
C TRP A 52 4.05 -18.97 7.84
N LEU A 53 4.22 -19.24 6.53
CA LEU A 53 4.24 -20.62 6.01
C LEU A 53 5.46 -21.40 6.48
N SER A 54 6.62 -20.74 6.60
CA SER A 54 7.83 -21.33 7.16
C SER A 54 7.64 -21.70 8.62
N ASP A 55 7.07 -20.79 9.42
CA ASP A 55 6.94 -20.96 10.87
C ASP A 55 5.90 -22.03 11.24
N GLU A 56 4.75 -22.06 10.56
CA GLU A 56 3.63 -22.95 10.91
C GLU A 56 3.71 -24.33 10.25
N TYR A 57 4.36 -24.43 9.09
CA TYR A 57 4.31 -25.63 8.25
C TYR A 57 5.66 -26.12 7.74
N ASP A 58 6.77 -25.51 8.17
CA ASP A 58 8.13 -25.86 7.74
C ASP A 58 8.31 -25.78 6.21
N VAL A 59 7.59 -24.85 5.57
CA VAL A 59 7.67 -24.63 4.12
C VAL A 59 8.87 -23.74 3.80
N GLU A 60 9.86 -24.33 3.13
CA GLU A 60 10.96 -23.56 2.55
C GLU A 60 10.46 -22.64 1.42
N HIS A 61 10.81 -21.37 1.50
CA HIS A 61 10.46 -20.39 0.49
C HIS A 61 11.59 -19.37 0.30
N ARG A 62 11.52 -18.63 -0.80
CA ARG A 62 12.41 -17.50 -1.07
C ARG A 62 11.60 -16.36 -1.64
N PHE A 63 11.62 -15.22 -0.96
CA PHE A 63 11.13 -13.98 -1.54
C PHE A 63 12.12 -13.48 -2.61
N VAL A 64 11.60 -13.12 -3.79
CA VAL A 64 12.38 -12.55 -4.89
C VAL A 64 11.77 -11.20 -5.23
N ASP A 65 12.47 -10.13 -4.85
CA ASP A 65 12.08 -8.77 -5.23
C ASP A 65 12.60 -8.46 -6.63
N ILE A 66 11.69 -8.06 -7.53
CA ILE A 66 12.03 -7.60 -8.87
C ILE A 66 11.50 -6.18 -8.96
N ASP A 67 12.42 -5.21 -8.97
CA ASP A 67 12.07 -3.80 -8.96
C ASP A 67 11.12 -3.44 -10.11
N ASN A 68 9.98 -2.87 -9.74
CA ASN A 68 9.05 -2.25 -10.66
C ASN A 68 8.91 -0.75 -10.28
N PRO A 69 9.18 0.18 -11.20
CA PRO A 69 9.14 1.62 -10.91
C PRO A 69 7.73 2.19 -10.73
N ALA A 70 6.67 1.41 -10.96
CA ALA A 70 5.28 1.82 -10.76
C ALA A 70 4.83 1.85 -9.29
#